data_AF-Q6T9T8-F1
#
_entry.id   AF-Q6T9T8-F1
#
_cell.length_a   1.000
_cell.length_b   1.000
_cell.length_c   1.000
_cell.angle_alpha   90.00
_cell.angle_beta   90.00
_cell.angle_gamma   90.00
#
_symmetry.space_group_name_H-M   'P 1'
#
loop_
_entity.id
_entity.type
_entity.pdbx_description
1 polymer ?
#
loop_
_entity_poly.entity_id
_entity_poly.type
_entity_poly.pdbx_seq_one_letter_code
_entity_poly.pdbx_strand_id
1 'polypeptide(L)'
;PGIGKTTLAQLIYRDDEIVKHFEPRVWVCVSDESDVEKLTKIILNAVSPDEIRDGDDFNQVQLKLSKILVGKRFLLVLDDVWNINNYEQWSHLQTPFKSGARGSKIVVTTRHTNVASLMRADNYHHLLKPLSNDDCWNVFVKHAFENKNINEHPNLRLLDTRIIEKCSGL
;
A
#
# COMPACT_ATOMS: atom_id res chain seq x y z
N PRO A 1 3.94 -12.01 -4.48
CA PRO A 1 5.38 -11.78 -4.78
C PRO A 1 5.92 -10.51 -4.09
N GLY A 2 7.05 -10.64 -3.41
CA GLY A 2 7.70 -9.62 -2.57
C GLY A 2 8.55 -8.60 -3.33
N ILE A 3 8.05 -8.06 -4.46
CA ILE A 3 8.78 -7.11 -5.32
C ILE A 3 8.89 -5.67 -4.74
N GLY A 4 8.59 -5.47 -3.45
CA GLY A 4 8.73 -4.16 -2.80
C GLY A 4 7.53 -3.20 -2.91
N LYS A 5 6.32 -3.66 -3.26
CA LYS A 5 5.11 -2.79 -3.32
C LYS A 5 4.81 -2.09 -2.00
N THR A 6 4.72 -2.87 -0.92
CA THR A 6 4.53 -2.36 0.44
C THR A 6 5.66 -1.42 0.84
N THR A 7 6.91 -1.76 0.51
CA THR A 7 8.08 -0.91 0.77
C THR A 7 7.98 0.44 0.06
N LEU A 8 7.63 0.47 -1.23
CA LEU A 8 7.45 1.72 -1.97
C LEU A 8 6.31 2.56 -1.39
N ALA A 9 5.17 1.94 -1.07
CA ALA A 9 4.06 2.65 -0.44
C ALA A 9 4.47 3.22 0.94
N GLN A 10 5.28 2.51 1.73
CA GLN A 10 5.79 3.00 3.01
C GLN A 10 6.71 4.22 2.85
N LEU A 11 7.56 4.23 1.82
CA LEU A 11 8.41 5.38 1.51
C LEU A 11 7.55 6.62 1.19
N ILE A 12 6.52 6.47 0.37
CA ILE A 12 5.57 7.55 0.05
C ILE A 12 4.84 8.01 1.31
N TYR A 13 4.31 7.08 2.10
CA TYR A 13 3.50 7.40 3.27
C TYR A 13 4.26 8.16 4.36
N ARG A 14 5.57 7.93 4.47
CA ARG A 14 6.47 8.53 5.47
C ARG A 14 7.17 9.79 4.98
N ASP A 15 7.06 10.12 3.69
CA ASP A 15 7.67 11.31 3.11
C ASP A 15 7.15 12.59 3.78
N ASP A 16 8.04 13.50 4.15
CA ASP A 16 7.70 14.70 4.92
C ASP A 16 6.72 15.62 4.20
N GLU A 17 6.80 15.70 2.86
CA GLU A 17 5.89 16.53 2.08
C GLU A 17 4.50 15.88 2.02
N ILE A 18 4.44 14.54 1.95
CA ILE A 18 3.18 13.80 2.08
C ILE A 18 2.58 13.97 3.48
N VAL A 19 3.40 13.88 4.53
CA VAL A 19 2.96 14.04 5.92
C VAL A 19 2.31 15.41 6.16
N LYS A 20 2.91 16.48 5.62
CA LYS A 20 2.39 17.85 5.75
C LYS A 20 1.14 18.11 4.90
N HIS A 21 0.95 17.36 3.81
CA HIS A 21 -0.08 17.65 2.82
C HIS A 21 -1.42 16.93 3.06
N PHE A 22 -1.41 15.84 3.83
CA PHE A 22 -2.57 14.98 4.04
C PHE A 22 -2.91 14.81 5.51
N GLU A 23 -4.18 15.00 5.85
CA GLU A 23 -4.74 14.74 7.16
C GLU A 23 -6.24 14.39 7.04
N PRO A 24 -6.69 13.21 7.52
CA PRO A 24 -5.91 12.14 8.13
C PRO A 24 -5.09 11.33 7.10
N ARG A 25 -4.05 10.64 7.59
CA ARG A 25 -3.33 9.59 6.86
C ARG A 25 -3.58 8.25 7.53
N VAL A 26 -3.96 7.26 6.74
CA VAL A 26 -4.36 5.94 7.24
C VAL A 26 -3.70 4.86 6.41
N TRP A 27 -3.23 3.82 7.08
CA TRP A 27 -2.71 2.60 6.46
C TRP A 27 -3.47 1.40 6.97
N VAL A 28 -4.09 0.64 6.07
CA VAL A 28 -4.80 -0.61 6.39
C VAL A 28 -4.23 -1.73 5.53
N CYS A 29 -3.78 -2.81 6.19
CA CYS A 29 -3.46 -4.06 5.51
C CYS A 29 -4.76 -4.87 5.36
N VAL A 30 -5.11 -5.25 4.13
CA VAL A 30 -6.33 -5.98 3.85
C VAL A 30 -6.08 -7.46 4.06
N SER A 31 -6.68 -8.00 5.12
CA SER A 31 -6.62 -9.42 5.43
C SER A 31 -7.63 -10.23 4.63
N ASP A 32 -7.37 -11.53 4.59
CA ASP A 32 -8.10 -12.53 3.84
C ASP A 32 -9.61 -12.58 4.09
N GLU A 33 -10.05 -12.24 5.30
CA GLU A 33 -11.43 -12.36 5.76
C GLU A 33 -12.22 -11.04 5.74
N SER A 34 -11.62 -9.98 5.19
CA SER A 34 -12.20 -8.63 5.22
C SER A 34 -13.20 -8.42 4.08
N ASP A 35 -14.49 -8.53 4.36
CA ASP A 35 -15.52 -7.97 3.49
C ASP A 35 -15.50 -6.42 3.53
N VAL A 36 -16.26 -5.79 2.63
CA VAL A 36 -16.32 -4.32 2.51
C VAL A 36 -16.76 -3.65 3.82
N GLU A 37 -17.66 -4.26 4.57
CA GLU A 37 -18.16 -3.71 5.82
C GLU A 37 -17.07 -3.74 6.89
N LYS A 38 -16.43 -4.88 7.11
CA LYS A 38 -15.30 -5.04 8.04
C LYS A 38 -14.17 -4.10 7.69
N LEU A 39 -13.79 -4.00 6.42
CA LEU A 39 -12.74 -3.09 5.98
C LEU A 39 -13.11 -1.63 6.26
N THR A 40 -14.36 -1.23 5.99
CA THR A 40 -14.82 0.14 6.29
C THR A 40 -14.80 0.42 7.80
N LYS A 41 -15.16 -0.56 8.64
CA LYS A 41 -15.04 -0.48 10.10
C LYS A 41 -13.58 -0.33 10.54
N ILE A 42 -12.65 -1.11 9.99
CA ILE A 42 -11.21 -0.99 10.28
C ILE A 42 -10.70 0.40 9.92
N ILE A 43 -11.10 0.94 8.76
CA ILE A 43 -10.72 2.29 8.33
C ILE A 43 -11.31 3.35 9.27
N LEU A 44 -12.58 3.23 9.65
CA LEU A 44 -13.21 4.15 10.62
C LEU A 44 -12.45 4.13 11.95
N ASN A 45 -12.10 2.94 12.46
CA ASN A 45 -11.33 2.80 13.69
C ASN A 45 -9.97 3.50 13.59
N ALA A 46 -9.29 3.36 12.45
CA ALA A 46 -7.98 3.96 12.24
C ALA A 46 -8.04 5.48 12.08
N VAL A 47 -9.14 6.02 11.55
CA VAL A 47 -9.37 7.47 11.40
C VAL A 47 -9.81 8.10 12.72
N SER A 48 -10.72 7.45 13.45
CA SER A 48 -11.35 7.99 14.65
C SER A 48 -11.83 6.81 15.54
N PRO A 49 -10.95 6.27 16.40
CA PRO A 49 -11.27 5.11 17.23
C PRO A 49 -12.53 5.30 18.08
N ASP A 50 -12.76 6.51 18.59
CA ASP A 50 -13.86 6.85 19.48
C ASP A 50 -15.24 6.87 18.79
N GLU A 51 -15.29 6.81 17.45
CA GLU A 51 -16.54 6.87 16.68
C GLU A 51 -17.17 5.49 16.46
N ILE A 52 -16.42 4.41 16.65
CA ILE A 52 -16.95 3.05 16.56
C ILE A 52 -17.81 2.75 17.76
N ARG A 53 -19.00 2.18 17.50
CA ARG A 53 -19.88 1.67 18.55
C ARG A 53 -20.26 0.22 18.27
N ASP A 54 -20.38 -0.55 19.34
CA ASP A 54 -20.92 -1.90 19.25
C ASP A 54 -22.34 -1.87 18.66
N GLY A 55 -22.55 -2.68 17.63
CA GLY A 55 -23.83 -2.75 16.92
C GLY A 55 -24.03 -1.75 15.78
N ASP A 56 -23.04 -0.91 15.45
CA ASP A 56 -23.12 -0.08 14.25
C ASP A 56 -23.32 -0.96 12.99
N ASP A 57 -24.40 -0.67 12.27
CA ASP A 57 -24.63 -1.24 10.94
C ASP A 57 -23.70 -0.59 9.90
N PHE A 58 -23.60 -1.22 8.73
CA PHE A 58 -22.72 -0.74 7.66
C PHE A 58 -23.00 0.70 7.21
N ASN A 59 -24.26 1.12 7.13
CA ASN A 59 -24.62 2.47 6.71
C ASN A 59 -24.20 3.51 7.75
N GLN A 60 -24.35 3.20 9.04
CA GLN A 60 -23.91 4.08 10.13
C GLN A 60 -22.39 4.28 10.09
N VAL A 61 -21.63 3.20 9.87
CA VAL A 61 -20.17 3.26 9.71
C VAL A 61 -19.79 4.16 8.52
N GLN A 62 -20.44 3.99 7.37
CA GLN A 62 -20.19 4.83 6.20
C GLN A 62 -20.52 6.30 6.45
N LEU A 63 -21.63 6.60 7.14
CA LEU A 63 -22.03 7.97 7.45
C LEU A 63 -21.06 8.64 8.42
N LYS A 64 -20.60 7.93 9.46
CA LYS A 64 -19.58 8.44 10.39
C LYS A 64 -18.27 8.74 9.65
N LEU A 65 -17.77 7.78 8.88
CA LEU A 65 -16.54 7.96 8.11
C LEU A 65 -16.67 9.12 7.12
N SER A 66 -17.80 9.24 6.41
CA SER A 66 -18.10 10.36 5.52
C SER A 66 -17.98 11.70 6.26
N LYS A 67 -18.68 11.84 7.39
CA LYS A 67 -18.68 13.06 8.20
C LYS A 67 -17.28 13.46 8.66
N ILE A 68 -16.48 12.49 9.11
CA ILE A 68 -15.11 12.77 9.58
C ILE A 68 -14.22 13.27 8.45
N LEU A 69 -14.44 12.80 7.22
CA LEU A 69 -13.65 13.15 6.05
C LEU A 69 -14.11 14.43 5.34
N VAL A 70 -15.30 14.96 5.65
CA VAL A 70 -15.81 16.19 5.02
C VAL A 70 -14.78 17.31 5.09
N GLY A 71 -14.42 17.86 3.92
CA GLY A 71 -13.49 18.98 3.81
C GLY A 71 -12.02 18.65 4.11
N LYS A 72 -11.70 17.40 4.47
CA LYS A 72 -10.33 16.95 4.75
C LYS A 72 -9.65 16.40 3.52
N ARG A 73 -8.37 16.71 3.34
CA ARG A 73 -7.54 16.12 2.30
C ARG A 73 -6.85 14.89 2.89
N PHE A 74 -7.45 13.71 2.72
CA PHE A 74 -6.94 12.49 3.34
C PHE A 74 -6.02 11.68 2.40
N LEU A 75 -5.18 10.83 2.99
CA LEU A 75 -4.47 9.76 2.30
C LEU A 75 -4.84 8.43 2.93
N LEU A 76 -5.36 7.49 2.13
CA LEU A 76 -5.64 6.13 2.54
C LEU A 76 -4.74 5.17 1.77
N VAL A 77 -3.99 4.33 2.48
CA VAL A 77 -3.26 3.20 1.89
C VAL A 77 -4.00 1.91 2.21
N LEU A 78 -4.43 1.20 1.17
CA LEU A 78 -4.95 -0.17 1.25
C LEU A 78 -3.87 -1.12 0.76
N ASP A 79 -3.21 -1.80 1.68
CA ASP A 79 -2.06 -2.66 1.42
C ASP A 79 -2.49 -4.12 1.24
N ASP A 80 -1.90 -4.80 0.25
CA ASP A 80 -2.11 -6.19 -0.17
C ASP A 80 -3.58 -6.54 -0.48
N VAL A 81 -4.30 -5.66 -1.20
CA VAL A 81 -5.71 -5.90 -1.58
C VAL A 81 -5.82 -7.07 -2.56
N TRP A 82 -6.62 -8.07 -2.20
CA TRP A 82 -6.82 -9.25 -3.04
C TRP A 82 -8.26 -9.78 -3.09
N ASN A 83 -9.12 -9.37 -2.15
CA ASN A 83 -10.49 -9.90 -1.97
C ASN A 83 -11.60 -8.94 -2.44
N ILE A 84 -11.26 -7.79 -3.03
CA ILE A 84 -12.22 -6.90 -3.68
C ILE A 84 -12.33 -7.32 -5.14
N ASN A 85 -13.41 -8.04 -5.46
CA ASN A 85 -13.52 -8.83 -6.69
C ASN A 85 -14.51 -8.26 -7.71
N ASN A 86 -15.28 -7.23 -7.35
CA ASN A 86 -16.23 -6.62 -8.27
C ASN A 86 -16.43 -5.11 -8.03
N TYR A 87 -17.05 -4.45 -9.01
CA TYR A 87 -17.20 -3.00 -9.03
C TYR A 87 -18.17 -2.51 -7.96
N GLU A 88 -19.16 -3.31 -7.60
CA GLU A 88 -20.12 -2.99 -6.55
C GLU A 88 -19.44 -2.89 -5.19
N GLN A 89 -18.60 -3.88 -4.83
CA GLN A 89 -17.80 -3.87 -3.60
C GLN A 89 -16.88 -2.67 -3.53
N TRP A 90 -16.17 -2.37 -4.62
CA TRP A 90 -15.31 -1.19 -4.70
C TRP A 90 -16.10 0.11 -4.58
N SER A 91 -17.22 0.23 -5.29
CA SER A 91 -18.11 1.38 -5.24
C SER A 91 -18.67 1.62 -3.83
N HIS A 92 -19.06 0.55 -3.13
CA HIS A 92 -19.52 0.62 -1.74
C HIS A 92 -18.38 1.06 -0.80
N LEU A 93 -17.19 0.49 -0.92
CA LEU A 93 -16.03 0.92 -0.14
C LEU A 93 -15.71 2.40 -0.38
N GLN A 94 -15.86 2.87 -1.63
CA GLN A 94 -15.54 4.24 -2.02
C GLN A 94 -16.53 5.31 -1.55
N THR A 95 -17.78 4.93 -1.24
CA THR A 95 -18.85 5.86 -0.89
C THR A 95 -18.44 6.92 0.15
N PRO A 96 -17.89 6.57 1.32
CA PRO A 96 -17.54 7.58 2.32
C PRO A 96 -16.43 8.53 1.88
N PHE A 97 -15.49 8.05 1.06
CA PHE A 97 -14.33 8.81 0.60
C PHE A 97 -14.69 9.94 -0.38
N LYS A 98 -15.88 9.88 -1.00
CA LYS A 98 -16.39 10.95 -1.89
C LYS A 98 -16.65 12.27 -1.16
N SER A 99 -16.77 12.24 0.17
CA SER A 99 -16.95 13.44 1.00
C SER A 99 -15.66 14.22 1.24
N GLY A 100 -14.50 13.63 0.96
CA GLY A 100 -13.20 14.25 1.15
C GLY A 100 -12.95 15.45 0.23
N ALA A 101 -12.03 16.32 0.65
CA ALA A 101 -11.62 17.46 -0.16
C ALA A 101 -10.90 17.02 -1.45
N ARG A 102 -10.97 17.88 -2.47
CA ARG A 102 -10.20 17.69 -3.71
C ARG A 102 -8.71 17.55 -3.40
N GLY A 103 -8.11 16.55 -4.03
CA GLY A 103 -6.71 16.20 -3.83
C GLY A 103 -6.49 15.00 -2.90
N SER A 104 -7.53 14.53 -2.20
CA SER A 104 -7.46 13.28 -1.42
C SER A 104 -7.06 12.09 -2.29
N LYS A 105 -6.33 11.14 -1.72
CA LYS A 105 -5.75 10.00 -2.45
C LYS A 105 -6.02 8.68 -1.74
N ILE A 106 -6.28 7.65 -2.55
CA ILE A 106 -6.28 6.25 -2.13
C ILE A 106 -5.16 5.56 -2.90
N VAL A 107 -4.21 4.97 -2.19
CA VAL A 107 -3.13 4.17 -2.75
C VAL A 107 -3.46 2.72 -2.46
N VAL A 108 -3.37 1.87 -3.48
CA VAL A 108 -3.65 0.44 -3.35
C VAL A 108 -2.43 -0.33 -3.78
N THR A 109 -1.98 -1.27 -2.95
CA THR A 109 -1.01 -2.28 -3.38
C THR A 109 -1.75 -3.60 -3.59
N THR A 110 -1.46 -4.31 -4.67
CA THR A 110 -2.08 -5.60 -4.98
C THR A 110 -1.13 -6.47 -5.80
N ARG A 111 -1.31 -7.77 -5.72
CA ARG A 111 -0.64 -8.77 -6.56
C ARG A 111 -1.45 -9.11 -7.82
N HIS A 112 -2.70 -8.66 -7.89
CA HIS A 112 -3.67 -9.05 -8.90
C HIS A 112 -3.95 -7.88 -9.85
N THR A 113 -3.56 -8.02 -11.11
CA THR A 113 -3.78 -6.99 -12.14
C THR A 113 -5.26 -6.68 -12.34
N ASN A 114 -6.12 -7.69 -12.16
CA ASN A 114 -7.57 -7.59 -12.15
C ASN A 114 -8.10 -6.66 -11.04
N VAL A 115 -7.49 -6.61 -9.86
CA VAL A 115 -7.83 -5.63 -8.81
C VAL A 115 -7.43 -4.22 -9.26
N ALA A 116 -6.24 -4.06 -9.86
CA ALA A 116 -5.80 -2.77 -10.38
C ALA A 116 -6.72 -2.21 -11.49
N SER A 117 -7.12 -3.07 -12.45
CA SER A 117 -8.08 -2.70 -13.51
C SER A 117 -9.46 -2.40 -12.94
N LEU A 118 -9.94 -3.18 -11.98
CA LEU A 118 -11.23 -2.96 -11.32
C LEU A 118 -11.33 -1.55 -10.71
N MET A 119 -10.24 -1.11 -10.08
CA MET A 119 -10.17 0.19 -9.42
C MET A 119 -10.03 1.36 -10.41
N ARG A 120 -10.14 1.10 -11.72
CA ARG A 120 -10.03 2.08 -12.82
C ARG A 120 -8.74 2.91 -12.72
N ALA A 121 -7.68 2.27 -12.24
CA ALA A 121 -6.36 2.86 -12.14
C ALA A 121 -5.61 2.79 -13.48
N ASP A 122 -6.29 2.65 -14.62
CA ASP A 122 -5.63 2.40 -15.92
C ASP A 122 -4.63 3.51 -16.31
N ASN A 123 -4.86 4.74 -15.85
CA ASN A 123 -3.94 5.88 -16.02
C ASN A 123 -3.01 6.14 -14.81
N TYR A 124 -3.17 5.40 -13.71
CA TYR A 124 -2.49 5.63 -12.42
C TYR A 124 -1.86 4.36 -11.84
N HIS A 125 -1.78 3.28 -12.61
CA HIS A 125 -1.20 2.01 -12.22
C HIS A 125 0.32 2.04 -12.41
N HIS A 126 1.04 1.74 -11.33
CA HIS A 126 2.49 1.57 -11.36
C HIS A 126 2.86 0.09 -11.21
N LEU A 127 3.28 -0.53 -12.32
CA LEU A 127 3.78 -1.91 -12.30
C LEU A 127 5.25 -1.92 -11.85
N LEU A 128 5.49 -2.39 -10.63
CA LEU A 128 6.85 -2.60 -10.14
C LEU A 128 7.55 -3.70 -10.94
N LYS A 129 8.78 -3.42 -11.33
CA LYS A 129 9.67 -4.34 -12.03
C LYS A 129 10.73 -4.89 -11.06
N PRO A 130 11.26 -6.09 -11.32
CA PRO A 130 12.40 -6.61 -10.58
C PRO A 130 13.58 -5.63 -10.62
N LEU A 131 14.46 -5.72 -9.63
CA LEU A 131 15.68 -4.92 -9.59
C LEU A 131 16.58 -5.24 -10.79
N SER A 132 17.38 -4.25 -11.20
CA SER A 132 18.48 -4.50 -12.12
C SER A 132 19.51 -5.43 -11.47
N ASN A 133 20.36 -6.07 -12.28
CA ASN A 133 21.43 -6.94 -11.76
C ASN A 133 22.35 -6.19 -10.78
N ASP A 134 22.67 -4.93 -11.10
CA ASP A 134 23.52 -4.09 -10.27
C ASP A 134 22.83 -3.72 -8.95
N ASP A 135 21.54 -3.34 -8.99
CA ASP A 135 20.77 -3.03 -7.77
C ASP A 135 20.55 -4.27 -6.90
N CYS A 136 20.27 -5.42 -7.52
CA CYS A 136 20.15 -6.70 -6.83
C CYS A 136 21.45 -7.04 -6.09
N TRP A 137 22.59 -6.85 -6.74
CA TRP A 137 23.90 -7.04 -6.11
C TRP A 137 24.11 -6.04 -4.96
N ASN A 138 23.83 -4.76 -5.17
CA ASN A 138 23.97 -3.73 -4.14
C ASN A 138 23.14 -4.03 -2.89
N VAL A 139 21.89 -4.47 -3.07
CA VAL A 139 21.02 -4.91 -1.96
C VAL A 139 21.62 -6.12 -1.25
N PHE A 140 22.08 -7.13 -1.99
CA PHE A 140 22.74 -8.29 -1.39
C PHE A 140 23.95 -7.90 -0.55
N VAL A 141 24.85 -7.07 -1.10
CA VAL A 141 26.06 -6.64 -0.40
C VAL A 141 25.73 -5.88 0.88
N LYS A 142 24.78 -4.96 0.78
CA LYS A 142 24.30 -4.16 1.92
C LYS A 142 23.80 -5.04 3.07
N HIS A 143 23.03 -6.08 2.77
CA HIS A 143 22.41 -6.94 3.79
C HIS A 143 23.34 -8.07 4.28
N ALA A 144 24.09 -8.71 3.39
CA ALA A 144 24.96 -9.84 3.76
C ALA A 144 26.27 -9.39 4.44
N PHE A 145 26.75 -8.18 4.14
CA PHE A 145 28.03 -7.68 4.64
C PHE A 145 27.92 -6.38 5.45
N GLU A 146 26.71 -5.95 5.80
CA GLU A 146 26.49 -4.76 6.66
C GLU A 146 27.16 -3.48 6.12
N ASN A 147 27.19 -3.31 4.79
CA ASN A 147 27.90 -2.24 4.07
C ASN A 147 29.43 -2.27 4.17
N LYS A 148 30.05 -3.40 4.53
CA LYS A 148 31.52 -3.55 4.43
C LYS A 148 31.96 -3.49 2.96
N ASN A 149 33.18 -3.00 2.75
CA ASN A 149 33.73 -2.82 1.43
C ASN A 149 34.03 -4.17 0.77
N ILE A 150 33.18 -4.58 -0.19
CA ILE A 150 33.32 -5.88 -0.85
C ILE A 150 34.60 -6.01 -1.69
N ASN A 151 35.27 -4.89 -1.99
CA ASN A 151 36.57 -4.90 -2.67
C ASN A 151 37.66 -5.55 -1.81
N GLU A 152 37.46 -5.68 -0.50
CA GLU A 152 38.34 -6.42 0.41
C GLU A 152 38.17 -7.94 0.29
N HIS A 153 37.19 -8.40 -0.49
CA HIS A 153 36.83 -9.81 -0.65
C HIS A 153 36.64 -10.18 -2.14
N PRO A 154 37.70 -10.20 -2.95
CA PRO A 154 37.63 -10.42 -4.41
C PRO A 154 37.02 -11.78 -4.79
N ASN A 155 37.14 -12.80 -3.92
CA ASN A 155 36.52 -14.11 -4.13
C ASN A 155 34.98 -14.06 -4.15
N LEU A 156 34.37 -13.02 -3.56
CA LEU A 156 32.91 -12.83 -3.59
C LEU A 156 32.41 -12.26 -4.90
N ARG A 157 33.25 -11.51 -5.63
CA ARG A 157 32.92 -11.09 -7.01
C ARG A 157 32.78 -12.31 -7.92
N LEU A 158 33.47 -13.42 -7.66
CA LEU A 158 33.26 -14.66 -8.43
C LEU A 158 31.88 -15.30 -8.18
N LEU A 159 31.19 -14.90 -7.10
CA LEU A 159 29.86 -15.40 -6.75
C LEU A 159 28.74 -14.45 -7.20
N ASP A 160 29.07 -13.22 -7.62
CA ASP A 160 28.07 -12.19 -7.95
C ASP A 160 27.08 -12.68 -9.00
N THR A 161 27.60 -13.23 -10.09
CA THR A 161 26.85 -13.65 -11.26
C THR A 161 25.90 -14.78 -10.89
N ARG A 162 26.39 -15.75 -10.10
CA ARG A 162 25.57 -16.89 -9.62
C ARG A 162 24.48 -16.44 -8.64
N ILE A 163 24.76 -15.46 -7.79
CA ILE A 163 23.79 -14.94 -6.82
C ILE A 163 22.72 -14.13 -7.57
N ILE A 164 23.13 -13.22 -8.45
CA ILE A 164 22.23 -12.39 -9.25
C ILE A 164 21.32 -13.26 -10.13
N GLU A 165 21.87 -14.27 -10.81
CA GLU A 165 21.09 -15.23 -11.61
C GLU A 165 20.03 -15.94 -10.75
N LYS A 166 20.40 -16.38 -9.55
CA LYS A 166 19.47 -17.05 -8.64
C LYS A 166 18.39 -16.13 -8.05
N CYS A 167 18.74 -14.88 -7.74
CA CYS A 167 17.79 -13.90 -7.21
C CYS A 167 16.86 -13.36 -8.29
N SER A 168 17.36 -13.18 -9.52
CA SER A 168 16.57 -12.64 -10.66
C SER A 168 15.85 -11.31 -10.33
N GLY A 169 16.49 -10.48 -9.50
CA GLY A 169 15.97 -9.17 -9.08
C GLY A 169 14.84 -9.20 -8.04
N LEU A 170 14.61 -10.34 -7.36
CA LEU A 170 13.64 -10.53 -6.28
C LEU A 170 14.30 -10.83 -4.92
#